data_AF-A0AB35HQT9-F1
#
_entry.id   AF-A0AB35HQT9-F1
#
_cell.length_a   1.000
_cell.length_b   1.000
_cell.length_c   1.000
_cell.angle_alpha   90.00
_cell.angle_beta   90.00
_cell.angle_gamma   90.00
#
_symmetry.space_group_name_H-M   'P 1'
#
loop_
_entity.id
_entity.type
_entity.pdbx_description
1 polymer ?
#
loop_
_entity_poly.entity_id
_entity_poly.type
_entity_poly.pdbx_seq_one_letter_code
_entity_poly.pdbx_strand_id
1 'polypeptide(L)'
;MKIKIDDIGRIHMIDDFHPYGSIIFDLMDERVGVYQDSGNPVIRTAFEDIEESAEFEKYELIDGLKEVIEILEGNYREYTL
;
A
#
# COMPACT_ATOMS: atom_id res chain seq x y z
N MET A 1 -3.75 -13.47 -0.60
CA MET A 1 -3.51 -12.15 -1.20
C MET A 1 -3.94 -12.18 -2.65
N LYS A 2 -4.79 -11.24 -3.04
CA LYS A 2 -5.21 -11.03 -4.43
C LYS A 2 -4.85 -9.62 -4.85
N ILE A 3 -4.52 -9.43 -6.13
CA ILE A 3 -4.31 -8.11 -6.71
C ILE A 3 -5.49 -7.81 -7.62
N LYS A 4 -6.08 -6.62 -7.48
CA LYS A 4 -7.12 -6.10 -8.37
C LYS A 4 -6.79 -4.69 -8.81
N ILE A 5 -7.28 -4.30 -9.97
CA ILE A 5 -7.26 -2.91 -10.43
C ILE A 5 -8.71 -2.49 -10.58
N ASP A 6 -9.08 -1.34 -10.02
CA ASP A 6 -10.45 -0.83 -10.11
C ASP A 6 -10.68 0.02 -11.37
N ASP A 7 -11.92 0.46 -11.57
CA ASP A 7 -12.36 1.14 -12.79
C ASP A 7 -11.70 2.51 -13.00
N ILE A 8 -11.09 3.09 -11.96
CA ILE A 8 -10.35 4.35 -12.02
C ILE A 8 -8.84 4.15 -12.00
N GLY A 9 -8.36 2.90 -12.05
CA GLY A 9 -6.95 2.56 -12.22
C GLY A 9 -6.15 2.37 -10.91
N ARG A 10 -6.80 2.34 -9.75
CA ARG A 10 -6.10 2.10 -8.47
C ARG A 10 -5.79 0.62 -8.31
N ILE A 11 -4.62 0.31 -7.75
CA ILE A 11 -4.19 -1.07 -7.48
C ILE A 11 -4.55 -1.44 -6.05
N HIS A 12 -5.27 -2.54 -5.88
CA HIS A 12 -5.69 -3.08 -4.59
C HIS A 12 -4.91 -4.36 -4.29
N MET A 13 -4.11 -4.34 -3.23
CA MET A 13 -3.54 -5.53 -2.61
C MET A 13 -4.47 -5.99 -1.50
N ILE A 14 -5.22 -7.05 -1.79
CA ILE A 14 -6.30 -7.54 -0.93
C ILE A 14 -5.78 -8.66 -0.04
N ASP A 15 -5.91 -8.47 1.27
CA ASP A 15 -5.70 -9.52 2.25
C ASP A 15 -6.95 -10.42 2.33
N ASP A 16 -6.73 -11.72 2.19
CA ASP A 16 -7.79 -12.72 2.32
C ASP A 16 -7.93 -13.22 3.78
N PHE A 17 -7.06 -12.78 4.69
CA PHE A 17 -7.11 -13.08 6.12
C PHE A 17 -8.21 -12.24 6.82
N HIS A 18 -8.80 -12.78 7.87
CA HIS A 18 -9.91 -12.12 8.58
C HIS A 18 -9.42 -11.43 9.87
N PRO A 19 -9.83 -10.17 10.14
CA PRO A 19 -10.74 -9.33 9.35
C PRO A 19 -10.14 -8.87 8.03
N TYR A 20 -10.97 -8.80 6.99
CA TYR A 20 -10.58 -8.36 5.65
C TYR A 20 -9.94 -6.97 5.68
N GLY A 21 -8.94 -6.76 4.83
CA GLY A 21 -8.37 -5.43 4.56
C GLY A 21 -7.70 -5.37 3.20
N SER A 22 -7.45 -4.17 2.71
CA SER A 22 -6.66 -3.95 1.50
C SER A 22 -5.75 -2.75 1.62
N ILE A 23 -4.59 -2.85 0.98
CA ILE A 23 -3.71 -1.71 0.71
C ILE A 23 -4.02 -1.24 -0.70
N ILE A 24 -4.36 0.02 -0.85
CA ILE A 24 -4.74 0.63 -2.13
C ILE A 24 -3.62 1.59 -2.54
N PHE A 25 -3.18 1.48 -3.79
CA PHE A 25 -2.25 2.40 -4.42
C PHE A 25 -3.01 3.20 -5.48
N ASP A 26 -3.12 4.51 -5.27
CA ASP A 26 -3.71 5.46 -6.21
C ASP A 26 -2.59 6.14 -7.01
N LEU A 27 -2.58 5.87 -8.31
CA LEU A 27 -1.50 6.27 -9.20
C LEU A 27 -1.83 7.63 -9.83
N MET A 28 -1.05 8.64 -9.46
CA MET A 28 -1.05 9.94 -10.10
C MET A 28 0.18 10.04 -11.03
N ASP A 29 0.44 11.22 -11.60
CA ASP A 29 1.52 11.43 -12.57
C ASP A 29 2.89 11.08 -11.95
N GLU A 30 3.31 11.88 -10.98
CA GLU A 30 4.60 11.74 -10.27
C GLU A 30 4.46 11.24 -8.83
N ARG A 31 3.23 11.10 -8.32
CA ARG A 31 2.95 10.71 -6.94
C ARG A 31 2.10 9.45 -6.86
N VAL A 32 2.21 8.75 -5.74
CA VAL A 32 1.38 7.60 -5.42
C VAL A 32 0.81 7.77 -4.01
N GLY A 33 -0.51 7.78 -3.91
CA GLY A 33 -1.22 7.72 -2.64
C GLY A 33 -1.38 6.28 -2.18
N VAL A 34 -1.08 5.99 -0.93
CA VAL A 34 -1.21 4.67 -0.32
C VAL A 34 -2.21 4.74 0.83
N TYR A 35 -3.26 3.92 0.75
CA TYR A 35 -4.38 3.89 1.68
C TYR A 35 -4.56 2.50 2.27
N GLN A 36 -5.04 2.45 3.51
CA GLN A 36 -5.57 1.21 4.09
C GLN A 36 -7.08 1.26 4.06
N ASP A 37 -7.68 0.16 3.58
CA ASP A 37 -9.11 -0.09 3.68
C ASP A 37 -9.36 -1.30 4.57
N SER A 38 -10.46 -1.26 5.31
CA SER A 38 -10.86 -2.30 6.26
C SER A 38 -12.24 -2.84 5.91
N GLY A 39 -12.40 -4.16 6.05
CA GLY A 39 -13.71 -4.80 6.04
C GLY A 39 -14.58 -4.39 7.23
N ASN A 40 -14.03 -3.76 8.27
CA ASN A 40 -14.78 -3.18 9.38
C ASN A 40 -15.22 -1.75 9.01
N PRO A 41 -16.54 -1.50 8.86
CA PRO A 41 -17.04 -0.19 8.46
C PRO A 41 -16.63 0.96 9.39
N VAL A 42 -16.51 0.72 10.70
CA VAL A 42 -16.13 1.77 11.66
C VAL A 42 -14.69 2.21 11.45
N ILE A 43 -13.79 1.24 11.20
CA ILE A 43 -12.38 1.51 10.94
C ILE A 43 -12.22 2.18 9.56
N ARG A 44 -12.95 1.69 8.55
CA ARG A 44 -12.94 2.31 7.22
C ARG A 44 -13.38 3.76 7.27
N THR A 45 -14.50 4.07 7.91
CA THR A 45 -14.97 5.46 8.07
C THR A 45 -13.97 6.32 8.82
N ALA A 46 -13.32 5.78 9.86
CA ALA A 46 -12.26 6.52 10.55
C ALA A 46 -11.09 6.88 9.62
N PHE A 47 -10.64 5.97 8.74
CA PHE A 47 -9.60 6.26 7.75
C PHE A 47 -10.05 7.24 6.66
N GLU A 48 -11.30 7.14 6.21
CA GLU A 48 -11.90 8.09 5.25
C GLU A 48 -11.98 9.51 5.85
N ASP A 49 -12.38 9.63 7.13
CA ASP A 49 -12.60 10.93 7.80
C ASP A 49 -11.32 11.72 8.05
N ILE A 50 -10.18 11.04 8.17
CA ILE A 50 -8.89 11.67 8.49
C ILE A 50 -8.02 11.92 7.24
N GLU A 51 -8.50 11.55 6.04
CA GLU A 51 -7.73 11.60 4.80
C GLU A 51 -6.31 11.02 4.97
N GLU A 52 -6.12 10.02 5.84
CA GLU A 52 -4.80 9.45 6.13
C GLU A 52 -4.37 8.58 4.96
N SER A 53 -3.82 9.26 3.96
CA SER A 53 -3.04 8.66 2.90
C SER A 53 -1.58 9.00 3.12
N ALA A 54 -0.72 8.00 2.94
CA ALA A 54 0.69 8.27 2.78
C ALA A 54 0.93 8.57 1.31
N GLU A 55 1.40 9.77 1.00
CA GLU A 55 1.76 10.15 -0.37
C GLU A 55 3.27 10.14 -0.56
N PHE A 56 3.71 9.48 -1.63
CA PHE A 56 5.12 9.37 -1.98
C PHE A 56 5.37 9.89 -3.39
N GLU A 57 6.55 10.44 -3.62
CA GLU A 57 7.07 10.54 -4.99
C GLU A 57 7.25 9.12 -5.55
N LYS A 58 6.88 8.94 -6.81
CA LYS A 58 6.82 7.62 -7.44
C LYS A 58 8.16 6.89 -7.40
N TYR A 59 9.27 7.60 -7.61
CA TYR A 59 10.60 7.01 -7.60
C TYR A 59 11.01 6.55 -6.18
N GLU A 60 10.66 7.31 -5.14
CA GLU A 60 10.96 6.96 -3.74
C GLU A 60 10.19 5.71 -3.31
N LEU A 61 8.91 5.63 -3.69
CA LEU A 61 8.10 4.44 -3.41
C LEU A 61 8.66 3.20 -4.14
N ILE A 62 9.06 3.35 -5.41
CA ILE A 62 9.67 2.26 -6.17
C ILE A 62 10.93 1.76 -5.47
N ASP A 63 11.81 2.65 -5.04
CA ASP A 63 13.08 2.26 -4.41
C ASP A 63 12.86 1.63 -3.04
N GLY A 64 11.96 2.18 -2.23
CA GLY A 64 11.56 1.56 -0.96
C GLY A 64 10.93 0.17 -1.13
N LEU A 65 10.06 -0.01 -2.14
CA LEU A 65 9.47 -1.33 -2.43
C LEU A 65 10.50 -2.35 -2.93
N LYS A 66 11.50 -1.93 -3.71
CA LYS A 66 12.62 -2.82 -4.09
C LYS A 66 13.39 -3.30 -2.87
N GLU A 67 13.69 -2.40 -1.93
CA GLU A 67 14.39 -2.77 -0.70
C GLU A 67 13.56 -3.75 0.14
N VAL A 68 12.25 -3.51 0.25
CA VAL A 68 11.33 -4.46 0.91
C VAL A 68 11.36 -5.83 0.22
N ILE A 69 11.33 -5.88 -1.12
CA ILE A 69 11.40 -7.14 -1.86
C ILE A 69 12.73 -7.86 -1.59
N GLU A 70 13.87 -7.16 -1.67
CA GLU A 70 15.18 -7.74 -1.38
C GLU A 70 15.23 -8.34 0.03
N ILE A 71 14.68 -7.64 1.04
CA ILE A 71 14.56 -8.14 2.41
C ILE A 71 13.71 -9.41 2.46
N LEU A 72 12.53 -9.41 1.85
CA LEU A 72 11.60 -10.54 1.87
C LEU A 72 12.13 -11.78 1.13
N GLU A 73 12.98 -11.58 0.12
CA GLU A 73 13.68 -12.66 -0.58
C GLU A 73 14.89 -13.21 0.20
N GLY A 74 15.20 -12.64 1.37
CA GLY A 74 16.34 -13.05 2.19
C GLY A 74 17.68 -12.54 1.69
N ASN A 75 17.70 -11.54 0.81
CA ASN A 75 18.89 -10.90 0.28
C ASN A 75 19.41 -9.76 1.18
N TYR A 76 18.97 -9.70 2.43
CA TYR A 76 19.30 -8.63 3.37
C TYR A 76 20.81 -8.53 3.59
N ARG A 77 21.38 -7.38 3.22
CA ARG A 77 22.71 -6.94 3.68
C ARG A 77 22.48 -6.19 4.97
N GLU A 78 23.16 -6.58 6.05
CA GLU A 78 23.13 -5.80 7.30
C GLU A 78 23.50 -4.33 6.97
N TYR A 79 22.53 -3.43 7.09
CA TYR A 79 22.80 -2.00 7.10
C TYR A 79 23.36 -1.68 8.49
N THR A 80 24.67 -1.52 8.58
CA THR A 80 25.29 -0.87 9.73
C THR A 80 24.92 0.62 9.68
N LEU A 81 24.02 1.03 10.56
CA LEU A 81 23.75 2.44 10.87
C LEU A 81 24.98 3.13 11.46
#